data_AF-A0AA37XE89-F1
#
_entry.id   AF-A0AA37XE89-F1
#
_cell.length_a   1.000
_cell.length_b   1.000
_cell.length_c   1.000
_cell.angle_alpha   90.00
_cell.angle_beta   90.00
_cell.angle_gamma   90.00
#
_symmetry.space_group_name_H-M   'P 1'
#
loop_
_entity.id
_entity.type
_entity.pdbx_description
1 polymer ?
#
loop_
_entity_poly.entity_id
_entity_poly.type
_entity_poly.pdbx_seq_one_letter_code
_entity_poly.pdbx_strand_id
1 'polypeptide(L)' 'MSPFTDMTPQAQFYDEVTWLVENEIATGWLGNDGTAIYRPTAPIARDAMAAFLFRYAGAGFITVP' A
#
# COMPACT_ATOMS: atom_id res chain seq x y z
N MET A 1 -3.25 2.28 15.21
CA MET A 1 -2.29 3.37 14.88
C MET A 1 -2.11 3.36 13.39
N SER A 2 -2.05 4.53 12.73
CA SER A 2 -1.84 4.58 11.28
C SER A 2 -0.38 4.23 10.96
N PRO A 3 -0.11 3.33 9.99
CA PRO A 3 1.25 3.04 9.57
C PRO A 3 1.91 4.22 8.82
N PHE A 4 1.13 5.22 8.40
CA PHE A 4 1.61 6.36 7.63
C PHE A 4 1.18 7.69 8.25
N THR A 5 2.05 8.69 8.18
CA THR A 5 1.83 10.04 8.74
C THR A 5 0.87 10.87 7.90
N ASP A 6 0.71 10.56 6.62
CA ASP A 6 -0.21 11.21 5.68
C ASP A 6 -1.55 10.48 5.55
N MET A 7 -1.83 9.52 6.43
CA MET A 7 -3.11 8.83 6.52
C MET A 7 -3.68 8.94 7.93
N THR A 8 -4.96 9.32 8.01
CA THR A 8 -5.73 9.30 9.24
C THR A 8 -6.81 8.22 9.14
N PRO A 9 -7.29 7.65 10.26
CA PRO A 9 -8.40 6.69 10.24
C PRO A 9 -9.71 7.22 9.62
N GLN A 10 -9.83 8.54 9.40
CA GLN A 10 -10.97 9.18 8.74
C GLN A 10 -10.76 9.35 7.23
N ALA A 11 -9.57 9.03 6.71
CA ALA A 11 -9.28 9.10 5.30
C ALA A 11 -10.13 8.09 4.51
N GLN A 12 -10.57 8.51 3.33
CA GLN A 12 -11.27 7.61 2.43
C GLN A 12 -10.36 6.43 2.07
N PHE A 13 -10.88 5.22 2.18
CA PHE A 13 -10.17 3.95 1.95
C PHE A 13 -9.06 3.61 2.95
N TYR A 14 -9.09 4.18 4.16
CA TYR A 14 -8.07 3.90 5.18
C TYR A 14 -7.95 2.41 5.51
N ASP A 15 -9.07 1.70 5.66
CA ASP A 15 -9.08 0.29 6.02
C ASP A 15 -8.49 -0.58 4.90
N GLU A 16 -8.83 -0.31 3.65
CA GLU A 16 -8.34 -1.03 2.47
C GLU A 16 -6.84 -0.81 2.25
N VAL A 17 -6.35 0.43 2.44
CA VAL A 17 -4.92 0.72 2.37
C VAL A 17 -4.16 0.06 3.51
N THR A 18 -4.69 0.11 4.72
CA THR A 18 -4.08 -0.54 5.88
C THR A 18 -3.96 -2.04 5.64
N TRP A 19 -5.03 -2.66 5.14
CA TRP A 19 -5.03 -4.08 4.78
C TRP A 19 -4.00 -4.41 3.70
N LEU A 20 -3.89 -3.60 2.63
CA LEU A 20 -2.89 -3.81 1.58
C LEU A 20 -1.46 -3.78 2.12
N VAL A 21 -1.18 -2.91 3.08
CA VAL A 21 0.15 -2.73 3.65
C VAL A 21 0.48 -3.82 4.66
N GLU A 22 -0.49 -4.22 5.48
CA GLU A 22 -0.35 -5.35 6.42
C GLU A 22 -0.08 -6.68 5.71
N ASN A 23 -0.61 -6.85 4.49
CA ASN A 23 -0.36 -8.02 3.65
C ASN A 23 0.83 -7.85 2.71
N GLU A 24 1.64 -6.80 2.88
CA GLU A 24 2.82 -6.48 2.06
C GLU A 24 2.54 -6.33 0.55
N ILE A 25 1.29 -6.10 0.17
CA ILE A 25 0.86 -5.95 -1.23
C ILE A 25 1.29 -4.56 -1.73
N ALA A 26 0.92 -3.51 -0.97
CA ALA A 26 1.34 -2.14 -1.22
C ALA A 26 2.37 -1.71 -0.19
N THR A 27 3.28 -0.84 -0.60
CA THR A 27 4.33 -0.28 0.27
C THR A 27 4.31 1.23 0.15
N GLY A 28 4.50 1.92 1.27
CA GLY A 28 4.72 3.37 1.26
C GLY A 28 6.19 3.73 1.04
N TRP A 29 6.51 4.98 1.36
CA TRP A 29 7.87 5.52 1.33
C TRP A 29 8.32 5.83 2.75
N LEU A 30 9.50 5.34 3.12
CA LEU A 30 10.18 5.73 4.33
C LEU A 30 11.14 6.88 4.01
N GLY A 31 10.88 8.05 4.60
CA GLY A 31 11.76 9.20 4.52
C GLY A 31 13.03 9.01 5.34
N ASN A 32 14.07 9.79 5.02
CA ASN A 32 15.34 9.78 5.76
C ASN A 32 15.20 10.25 7.21
N ASP A 33 14.10 10.92 7.53
CA ASP A 33 13.71 11.36 8.87
C ASP A 33 12.92 10.30 9.66
N GLY A 34 12.75 9.09 9.09
CA GLY A 34 11.99 8.00 9.69
C GLY A 34 10.48 8.13 9.53
N THR A 35 9.97 9.12 8.79
CA THR A 35 8.54 9.26 8.52
C THR A 35 8.11 8.32 7.40
N ALA A 36 7.00 7.59 7.61
CA ALA A 36 6.40 6.76 6.58
C ALA A 36 5.21 7.50 5.95
N ILE A 37 5.16 7.58 4.63
CA ILE A 37 4.04 8.18 3.87
C ILE A 37 3.50 7.22 2.82
N TYR A 38 2.20 7.28 2.50
CA TYR A 38 1.53 6.43 1.52
C TYR A 38 1.06 7.15 0.25
N ARG A 39 0.90 8.47 0.29
CA ARG A 39 0.48 9.29 -0.86
C ARG A 39 -0.80 8.77 -1.55
N PRO A 40 -1.93 8.67 -0.84
CA PRO A 40 -3.14 7.97 -1.34
C PRO A 40 -3.75 8.57 -2.62
N THR A 41 -3.49 9.83 -2.92
CA THR A 41 -4.01 10.55 -4.10
C THR A 41 -2.99 10.68 -5.22
N ALA A 42 -1.76 10.19 -5.04
CA ALA A 42 -0.74 10.25 -6.07
C ALA A 42 -1.06 9.28 -7.22
N PRO A 43 -0.81 9.68 -8.49
CA PRO A 43 -0.91 8.76 -9.61
C PRO A 43 0.01 7.55 -9.42
N ILE A 44 -0.50 6.37 -9.71
CA ILE A 44 0.28 5.13 -9.67
C ILE A 44 0.84 4.79 -11.06
N ALA A 45 2.12 4.42 -11.11
CA ALA A 45 2.76 3.94 -12.32
C ALA A 45 2.33 2.49 -12.63
N ARG A 46 2.33 2.12 -13.92
CA ARG A 46 1.81 0.81 -14.36
C ARG A 46 2.67 -0.38 -13.87
N ASP A 47 3.96 -0.17 -13.72
CA ASP A 47 4.90 -1.13 -13.13
C ASP A 47 4.61 -1.37 -11.63
N ALA A 48 4.31 -0.32 -10.87
CA ALA A 48 3.89 -0.43 -9.48
C ALA A 48 2.56 -1.20 -9.36
N MET A 49 1.60 -0.92 -10.24
CA MET A 49 0.35 -1.69 -10.29
C MET A 49 0.61 -3.18 -10.58
N ALA A 50 1.49 -3.50 -11.54
CA ALA A 50 1.86 -4.89 -11.83
C ALA A 50 2.51 -5.57 -10.61
N ALA A 51 3.38 -4.87 -9.87
CA ALA A 51 3.99 -5.38 -8.66
C ALA A 51 2.97 -5.68 -7.56
N PHE A 52 1.97 -4.81 -7.37
CA PHE A 52 0.90 -5.04 -6.39
C PHE A 52 0.09 -6.30 -6.74
N LEU A 53 -0.30 -6.44 -8.01
CA LEU A 53 -1.05 -7.63 -8.47
C LEU A 53 -0.22 -8.92 -8.32
N PHE A 54 1.09 -8.86 -8.61
CA PHE A 54 1.99 -10.01 -8.44
C PHE A 54 2.10 -10.43 -6.97
N ARG A 55 2.28 -9.47 -6.05
CA ARG A 55 2.33 -9.75 -4.60
C ARG A 55 1.00 -10.27 -4.07
N TYR A 56 -0.11 -9.66 -4.49
CA TYR A 56 -1.45 -10.11 -4.15
C TYR A 56 -1.69 -11.57 -4.56
N ALA A 57 -1.25 -11.94 -5.76
CA ALA A 57 -1.33 -13.32 -6.20
C ALA A 57 -0.41 -14.26 -5.43
N GLY A 58 0.84 -13.86 -5.20
CA GLY A 58 1.81 -14.62 -4.41
C GLY A 58 1.39 -14.84 -2.96
N ALA A 59 0.61 -13.92 -2.38
CA ALA A 59 0.00 -14.07 -1.06
C ALA A 59 -1.15 -15.10 -1.01
N GLY A 60 -1.48 -15.74 -2.15
CA GLY A 60 -2.47 -16.81 -2.22
C GLY A 60 -3.91 -16.32 -2.35
N PHE A 61 -4.13 -15.02 -2.58
CA PHE A 61 -5.48 -14.49 -2.78
C PHE A 61 -6.05 -14.84 -4.17
N ILE A 62 -5.18 -15.02 -5.17
CA ILE A 62 -5.49 -15.53 -6.51
C ILE A 62 -4.25 -16.26 -7.04
N THR A 63 -4.39 -17.45 -7.62
CA THR A 63 -3.26 -18.10 -8.31
C THR A 63 -2.99 -17.40 -9.64
N VAL A 64 -1.82 -16.77 -9.79
CA VAL A 64 -1.34 -16.29 -11.11
C VAL A 64 -0.74 -17.47 -11.87
N PRO A 65 -1.10 -17.68 -13.16
CA PRO A 65 -0.55 -18.75 -13.98
C PRO A 65 0.96 -18.61 -14.24
#